data_AF-A0A0F9LD24-F1
#
_entry.id   AF-A0A0F9LD24-F1
#
_cell.length_a   1.000
_cell.length_b   1.000
_cell.length_c   1.000
_cell.angle_alpha   90.00
_cell.angle_beta   90.00
_cell.angle_gamma   90.00
#
_symmetry.space_group_name_H-M   'P 1'
#
loop_
_entity.id
_entity.type
_entity.pdbx_description
1 polymer ?
#
loop_
_entity_poly.entity_id
_entity_poly.type
_entity_poly.pdbx_seq_one_letter_code
_entity_poly.pdbx_strand_id
1 'polypeptide(L)'
;MPELPFEIWKDRIENELNIKDLKVLDQNSIVRDENSVEFKINIRSLGYIRVKGKLVPQRSHRIYLKLNRSFPYPGGIDFSWISNIFHPNIHPVELENPGTGYICLNVLKKWSRLSDLQTTVRALKSLIQNPNPEDPLNYPICLDAAEYFKKKTMKEIEEELGILEEDLDDDAEEDDDDILIIEDD
;
A
#
# COMPACT_ATOMS: atom_id res chain seq x y z
N MET A 1 -8.69 -22.05 10.64
CA MET A 1 -7.51 -21.23 10.30
C MET A 1 -6.74 -21.03 11.60
N PRO A 2 -5.39 -21.10 11.63
CA PRO A 2 -4.65 -20.93 12.88
C PRO A 2 -4.88 -19.53 13.46
N GLU A 3 -4.87 -19.43 14.80
CA GLU A 3 -5.03 -18.18 15.53
C GLU A 3 -4.06 -18.15 16.72
N LEU A 4 -3.60 -16.96 17.08
CA LEU A 4 -2.84 -16.74 18.31
C LEU A 4 -3.79 -16.77 19.52
N PRO A 5 -3.31 -17.20 20.70
CA PRO A 5 -3.98 -16.93 21.98
C PRO A 5 -4.34 -15.44 22.07
N PHE A 6 -5.53 -15.14 22.59
CA PHE A 6 -6.11 -13.80 22.51
C PHE A 6 -5.21 -12.69 23.06
N GLU A 7 -4.59 -12.92 24.22
CA GLU A 7 -3.68 -11.93 24.82
C GLU A 7 -2.42 -11.73 23.97
N ILE A 8 -1.87 -12.79 23.38
CA ILE A 8 -0.72 -12.69 22.46
C ILE A 8 -1.11 -11.94 21.17
N TRP A 9 -2.34 -12.17 20.69
CA TRP A 9 -2.86 -11.43 19.54
C TRP A 9 -2.97 -9.94 19.84
N LYS A 10 -3.55 -9.56 20.99
CA LYS A 10 -3.62 -8.14 21.41
C LYS A 10 -2.23 -7.50 21.49
N ASP A 11 -1.31 -8.15 22.19
CA ASP A 11 0.07 -7.65 22.34
C ASP A 11 0.73 -7.47 20.97
N ARG A 12 0.49 -8.40 20.05
CA ARG A 12 0.98 -8.29 18.67
C ARG A 12 0.38 -7.07 17.96
N ILE A 13 -0.93 -6.87 18.03
CA ILE A 13 -1.59 -5.73 17.40
C ILE A 13 -1.08 -4.40 17.97
N GLU A 14 -0.93 -4.30 19.30
CA GLU A 14 -0.35 -3.10 19.91
C GLU A 14 1.08 -2.86 19.42
N ASN A 15 1.89 -3.90 19.31
CA ASN A 15 3.25 -3.75 18.79
C ASN A 15 3.24 -3.24 17.34
N GLU A 16 2.36 -3.77 16.48
CA GLU A 16 2.22 -3.34 15.09
C GLU A 16 1.74 -1.88 14.97
N LEU A 17 0.79 -1.45 15.80
CA LEU A 17 0.26 -0.08 15.79
C LEU A 17 1.23 0.95 16.39
N ASN A 18 2.13 0.50 17.28
CA ASN A 18 3.15 1.32 17.91
C ASN A 18 4.49 1.34 17.15
N ILE A 19 4.63 0.60 16.03
CA ILE A 19 5.83 0.68 15.20
C ILE A 19 6.00 2.13 14.76
N LYS A 20 7.11 2.76 15.21
CA LYS A 20 7.42 4.18 15.03
C LYS A 20 7.40 4.64 13.57
N ASP A 21 7.50 3.70 12.63
CA ASP A 21 7.54 3.95 11.19
C ASP A 21 6.16 3.97 10.54
N LEU A 22 5.10 3.61 11.27
CA LEU A 22 3.73 3.84 10.84
C LEU A 22 3.32 5.30 11.06
N LYS A 23 4.17 6.27 10.67
CA LYS A 23 3.78 7.69 10.47
C LYS A 23 2.59 7.82 9.50
N VAL A 24 2.36 6.76 8.71
CA VAL A 24 1.22 6.63 7.81
C VAL A 24 -0.09 6.34 8.55
N LEU A 25 -0.09 5.86 9.80
CA LEU A 25 -1.30 5.49 10.55
C LEU A 25 -2.10 6.73 10.99
N ASP A 26 -3.37 6.79 10.61
CA ASP A 26 -4.32 7.74 11.17
C ASP A 26 -4.81 7.22 12.53
N GLN A 27 -4.18 7.67 13.61
CA GLN A 27 -4.51 7.27 14.98
C GLN A 27 -5.99 7.51 15.34
N ASN A 28 -6.64 8.50 14.73
CA ASN A 28 -8.05 8.82 14.98
C ASN A 28 -9.01 7.86 14.26
N SER A 29 -8.50 7.04 13.34
CA SER A 29 -9.30 6.08 12.58
C SER A 29 -9.35 4.68 13.20
N ILE A 30 -8.61 4.45 14.29
CA ILE A 30 -8.51 3.13 14.92
C ILE A 30 -9.84 2.77 15.57
N VAL A 31 -10.43 1.66 15.14
CA VAL A 31 -11.62 1.05 15.71
C VAL A 31 -11.26 -0.36 16.17
N ARG A 32 -11.54 -0.64 17.45
CA ARG A 32 -11.25 -1.94 18.07
C ARG A 32 -12.55 -2.68 18.32
N ASP A 33 -12.61 -3.90 17.82
CA ASP A 33 -13.68 -4.86 18.06
C ASP A 33 -13.11 -6.09 18.80
N GLU A 34 -13.99 -6.97 19.29
CA GLU A 34 -13.60 -8.19 20.00
C GLU A 34 -12.65 -9.06 19.17
N ASN A 35 -12.86 -9.10 17.84
CA ASN A 35 -12.14 -10.00 16.94
C ASN A 35 -11.40 -9.29 15.79
N SER A 36 -11.35 -7.96 15.81
CA SER A 36 -10.61 -7.22 14.80
C SER A 36 -10.18 -5.83 15.25
N VAL A 37 -9.13 -5.32 14.61
CA VAL A 37 -8.76 -3.91 14.69
C VAL A 37 -8.71 -3.34 13.30
N GLU A 38 -9.41 -2.22 13.11
CA GLU A 38 -9.59 -1.56 11.83
C GLU A 38 -9.00 -0.16 11.91
N PHE A 39 -8.35 0.29 10.85
CA PHE A 39 -7.74 1.62 10.80
C PHE A 39 -7.47 2.04 9.35
N LYS A 40 -7.12 3.31 9.17
CA LYS A 40 -6.70 3.88 7.90
C LYS A 40 -5.23 4.24 7.96
N ILE A 41 -4.55 4.05 6.84
CA ILE A 41 -3.20 4.55 6.61
C ILE A 41 -3.19 5.53 5.43
N ASN A 42 -2.27 6.49 5.49
CA ASN A 42 -1.93 7.43 4.44
C ASN A 42 -0.50 7.17 3.98
N ILE A 43 -0.36 6.45 2.87
CA ILE A 43 0.93 6.17 2.26
C ILE A 43 1.32 7.36 1.37
N ARG A 44 2.56 7.85 1.56
CA ARG A 44 3.24 8.72 0.61
C ARG A 44 4.03 7.89 -0.38
N SER A 45 3.72 8.02 -1.66
CA SER A 45 4.42 7.38 -2.77
C SER A 45 3.93 7.99 -4.10
N LEU A 46 4.78 8.06 -5.11
CA LEU A 46 4.40 8.60 -6.42
C LEU A 46 3.49 7.61 -7.18
N GLY A 47 2.21 7.95 -7.27
CA GLY A 47 1.25 7.33 -8.17
C GLY A 47 0.59 8.36 -9.08
N TYR A 48 -0.48 7.96 -9.76
CA TYR A 48 -1.17 8.80 -10.72
C TYR A 48 -2.69 8.72 -10.58
N ILE A 49 -3.36 9.79 -10.99
CA ILE A 49 -4.82 9.85 -11.16
C ILE A 49 -5.15 10.35 -12.56
N ARG A 50 -6.36 10.03 -13.03
CA ARG A 50 -6.87 10.56 -14.30
C ARG A 50 -7.92 11.63 -14.05
N VAL A 51 -7.62 12.87 -14.45
CA VAL A 51 -8.51 14.02 -14.31
C VAL A 51 -8.78 14.61 -15.69
N LYS A 52 -10.05 14.59 -16.12
CA LYS A 52 -10.48 15.09 -17.44
C LYS A 52 -9.63 14.52 -18.60
N GLY A 53 -9.30 13.24 -18.52
CA GLY A 53 -8.52 12.51 -19.53
C GLY A 53 -7.00 12.66 -19.42
N LYS A 54 -6.49 13.60 -18.61
CA LYS A 54 -5.06 13.82 -18.37
C LYS A 54 -4.58 13.03 -17.15
N LEU A 55 -3.35 12.52 -17.24
CA LEU A 55 -2.66 11.93 -16.09
C LEU A 55 -2.10 13.05 -15.23
N VAL A 56 -2.28 12.93 -13.91
CA VAL A 56 -1.76 13.90 -12.92
C VAL A 56 -1.08 13.11 -11.80
N PRO A 57 0.10 13.54 -11.31
CA PRO A 57 0.75 12.94 -10.15
C PRO A 57 -0.14 12.99 -8.90
N GLN A 58 -0.13 11.92 -8.12
CA GLN A 58 -0.77 11.83 -6.82
C GLN A 58 0.22 11.19 -5.85
N ARG A 59 0.52 11.87 -4.74
CA ARG A 59 1.49 11.37 -3.75
C ARG A 59 0.88 10.73 -2.53
N SER A 60 -0.35 11.11 -2.19
CA SER A 60 -1.01 10.68 -0.95
C SER A 60 -2.10 9.67 -1.26
N HIS A 61 -1.99 8.49 -0.66
CA HIS A 61 -2.85 7.36 -0.90
C HIS A 61 -3.45 6.85 0.40
N ARG A 62 -4.77 6.75 0.45
CA ARG A 62 -5.50 6.28 1.62
C ARG A 62 -5.92 4.84 1.42
N ILE A 63 -5.56 4.01 2.39
CA ILE A 63 -5.93 2.59 2.45
C ILE A 63 -6.62 2.35 3.79
N TYR A 64 -7.71 1.59 3.75
CA TYR A 64 -8.35 1.02 4.93
C TYR A 64 -7.80 -0.39 5.15
N LEU A 65 -7.49 -0.71 6.41
CA LEU A 65 -6.98 -2.00 6.85
C LEU A 65 -7.86 -2.57 7.94
N LYS A 66 -8.00 -3.90 7.92
CA LYS A 66 -8.63 -4.67 8.99
C LYS A 66 -7.74 -5.86 9.35
N LEU A 67 -7.30 -5.91 10.60
CA LEU A 67 -6.58 -7.03 11.18
C LEU A 67 -7.57 -7.91 11.93
N ASN A 68 -7.73 -9.15 11.47
CA ASN A 68 -8.64 -10.15 12.04
C ASN A 68 -7.92 -11.00 13.11
N ARG A 69 -8.65 -11.85 13.86
CA ARG A 69 -8.06 -12.79 14.83
C ARG A 69 -7.00 -13.74 14.26
N SER A 70 -7.06 -14.00 12.96
CA SER A 70 -6.06 -14.82 12.27
C SER A 70 -4.76 -14.08 11.98
N PHE A 71 -4.66 -12.76 12.17
CA PHE A 71 -3.37 -12.05 12.06
C PHE A 71 -2.37 -12.61 13.11
N PRO A 72 -1.09 -12.85 12.76
CA PRO A 72 -0.38 -12.54 11.52
C PRO A 72 -0.35 -13.68 10.48
N TYR A 73 -1.23 -14.67 10.58
CA TYR A 73 -1.30 -15.76 9.60
C TYR A 73 -1.94 -15.30 8.28
N PRO A 74 -1.71 -16.03 7.17
CA PRO A 74 -2.33 -15.73 5.88
C PRO A 74 -3.85 -15.60 5.97
N GLY A 75 -4.40 -14.52 5.40
CA GLY A 75 -5.83 -14.19 5.49
C GLY A 75 -6.23 -13.41 6.76
N GLY A 76 -5.28 -13.11 7.65
CA GLY A 76 -5.51 -12.30 8.85
C GLY A 76 -5.58 -10.79 8.60
N ILE A 77 -5.36 -10.32 7.38
CA ILE A 77 -5.32 -8.91 7.02
C ILE A 77 -6.13 -8.65 5.75
N ASP A 78 -7.07 -7.71 5.84
CA ASP A 78 -7.87 -7.22 4.72
C ASP A 78 -7.52 -5.77 4.40
N PHE A 79 -7.59 -5.40 3.12
CA PHE A 79 -7.26 -4.07 2.61
C PHE A 79 -8.36 -3.55 1.70
N SER A 80 -8.55 -2.24 1.70
CA SER A 80 -9.38 -1.56 0.70
C SER A 80 -8.78 -0.21 0.33
N TRP A 81 -8.59 0.01 -0.97
CA TRP A 81 -8.06 1.27 -1.49
C TRP A 81 -9.14 2.34 -1.57
N ILE A 82 -9.01 3.39 -0.76
CA ILE A 82 -10.07 4.39 -0.53
C ILE A 82 -9.67 5.80 -0.99
N SER A 83 -8.65 5.93 -1.84
CA SER A 83 -8.32 7.18 -2.54
C SER A 83 -8.33 6.97 -4.05
N ASN A 84 -8.61 8.01 -4.84
CA ASN A 84 -8.48 7.93 -6.30
C ASN A 84 -7.07 7.45 -6.72
N ILE A 85 -7.01 6.57 -7.71
CA ILE A 85 -5.77 6.12 -8.36
C ILE A 85 -6.08 5.59 -9.77
N PHE A 86 -5.19 5.85 -10.71
CA PHE A 86 -5.19 5.27 -12.04
C PHE A 86 -4.12 4.18 -12.09
N HIS A 87 -4.52 2.92 -11.86
CA HIS A 87 -3.59 1.81 -11.67
C HIS A 87 -4.16 0.48 -12.18
N PRO A 88 -3.36 -0.38 -12.85
CA PRO A 88 -3.84 -1.65 -13.40
C PRO A 88 -4.21 -2.68 -12.32
N ASN A 89 -3.59 -2.63 -11.14
CA ASN A 89 -3.78 -3.64 -10.09
C ASN A 89 -4.57 -3.15 -8.87
N ILE A 90 -5.14 -1.94 -8.91
CA ILE A 90 -5.88 -1.33 -7.80
C ILE A 90 -7.16 -0.70 -8.33
N HIS A 91 -8.31 -1.06 -7.75
CA HIS A 91 -9.62 -0.52 -8.10
C HIS A 91 -10.14 0.40 -6.98
N PRO A 92 -10.01 1.75 -7.10
CA PRO A 92 -10.31 2.68 -6.01
C PRO A 92 -11.80 2.90 -5.77
N VAL A 93 -12.20 3.10 -4.51
CA VAL A 93 -13.61 3.35 -4.13
C VAL A 93 -14.13 4.74 -4.57
N GLU A 94 -13.30 5.77 -4.62
CA GLU A 94 -13.72 7.19 -4.76
C GLU A 94 -14.08 7.65 -6.19
N LEU A 95 -14.44 6.74 -7.10
CA LEU A 95 -14.82 7.11 -8.47
C LEU A 95 -16.33 7.33 -8.61
N GLU A 96 -16.73 8.07 -9.65
CA GLU A 96 -18.15 8.37 -9.97
C GLU A 96 -19.01 7.09 -10.08
N ASN A 97 -18.37 5.95 -10.39
CA ASN A 97 -18.92 4.61 -10.19
C ASN A 97 -18.24 3.98 -8.97
N PRO A 98 -18.98 3.40 -8.01
CA PRO A 98 -18.41 2.86 -6.79
C PRO A 98 -17.43 1.73 -7.14
N GLY A 99 -16.14 2.00 -6.98
CA GLY A 99 -15.14 0.95 -7.07
C GLY A 99 -15.18 0.05 -5.83
N THR A 100 -14.43 -1.05 -5.86
CA THR A 100 -14.48 -2.07 -4.80
C THR A 100 -13.40 -1.91 -3.74
N GLY A 101 -12.42 -1.02 -3.95
CA GLY A 101 -11.21 -0.95 -3.13
C GLY A 101 -10.27 -2.13 -3.33
N TYR A 102 -10.57 -3.03 -4.27
CA TYR A 102 -9.84 -4.29 -4.43
C TYR A 102 -8.42 -4.05 -4.96
N ILE A 103 -7.48 -4.78 -4.38
CA ILE A 103 -6.06 -4.79 -4.75
C ILE A 103 -5.74 -6.19 -5.23
N CYS A 104 -5.08 -6.32 -6.39
CA CYS A 104 -4.69 -7.64 -6.90
C CYS A 104 -3.62 -8.24 -5.98
N LEU A 105 -4.04 -9.10 -5.06
CA LEU A 105 -3.13 -9.83 -4.18
C LEU A 105 -2.16 -10.72 -4.97
N ASN A 106 -2.43 -11.09 -6.24
CA ASN A 106 -1.48 -11.85 -7.06
C ASN A 106 -0.16 -11.12 -7.31
N VAL A 107 -0.23 -9.80 -7.51
CA VAL A 107 0.98 -8.97 -7.62
C VAL A 107 1.71 -8.93 -6.28
N LEU A 108 0.95 -9.12 -5.20
CA LEU A 108 1.44 -9.30 -3.83
C LEU A 108 1.67 -10.80 -3.47
N LYS A 109 1.54 -11.78 -4.39
CA LYS A 109 1.54 -13.23 -4.02
C LYS A 109 2.93 -13.84 -3.85
N LYS A 110 4.02 -13.13 -4.20
CA LYS A 110 5.35 -13.48 -3.66
C LYS A 110 5.39 -13.36 -2.12
N TRP A 111 4.34 -12.82 -1.50
CA TRP A 111 4.27 -12.51 -0.08
C TRP A 111 3.54 -13.58 0.75
N SER A 112 4.00 -14.83 0.70
CA SER A 112 3.55 -15.87 1.64
C SER A 112 3.95 -15.61 3.10
N ARG A 113 4.50 -14.43 3.42
CA ARG A 113 5.08 -14.07 4.71
C ARG A 113 5.03 -12.56 5.02
N LEU A 114 3.93 -11.87 4.73
CA LEU A 114 3.74 -10.59 5.43
C LEU A 114 3.49 -10.90 6.90
N SER A 115 4.56 -10.91 7.69
CA SER A 115 4.49 -11.11 9.13
C SER A 115 4.00 -9.87 9.87
N ASP A 116 4.17 -8.68 9.27
CA ASP A 116 3.99 -7.38 9.93
C ASP A 116 3.45 -6.31 8.97
N LEU A 117 2.93 -5.23 9.56
CA LEU A 117 2.36 -4.08 8.85
C LEU A 117 3.43 -3.27 8.12
N GLN A 118 4.65 -3.19 8.64
CA GLN A 118 5.72 -2.39 8.03
C GLN A 118 6.10 -2.94 6.64
N THR A 119 6.29 -4.25 6.52
CA THR A 119 6.50 -4.94 5.25
C THR A 119 5.30 -4.74 4.32
N THR A 120 4.08 -4.75 4.87
CA THR A 120 2.86 -4.49 4.10
C THR A 120 2.85 -3.09 3.49
N VAL A 121 3.21 -2.07 4.27
CA VAL A 121 3.29 -0.67 3.80
C VAL A 121 4.33 -0.51 2.69
N ARG A 122 5.56 -1.03 2.88
CA ARG A 122 6.63 -0.97 1.87
C ARG A 122 6.19 -1.58 0.55
N ALA A 123 5.47 -2.69 0.65
CA ALA A 123 5.15 -3.47 -0.50
C ALA A 123 3.90 -2.92 -1.24
N LEU A 124 3.01 -2.20 -0.54
CA LEU A 124 2.02 -1.29 -1.15
C LEU A 124 2.70 -0.10 -1.87
N LYS A 125 3.71 0.54 -1.27
CA LYS A 125 4.50 1.60 -1.93
C LYS A 125 5.12 1.11 -3.24
N SER A 126 5.78 -0.05 -3.19
CA SER A 126 6.35 -0.68 -4.37
C SER A 126 5.32 -0.96 -5.45
N LEU A 127 4.11 -1.40 -5.09
CA LEU A 127 3.02 -1.62 -6.05
C LEU A 127 2.62 -0.32 -6.77
N ILE A 128 2.51 0.80 -6.06
CA ILE A 128 2.15 2.10 -6.62
C ILE A 128 3.18 2.56 -7.66
N GLN A 129 4.46 2.45 -7.30
CA GLN A 129 5.59 2.87 -8.14
C GLN A 129 5.87 1.91 -9.30
N ASN A 130 5.47 0.65 -9.17
CA ASN A 130 5.75 -0.39 -10.17
C ASN A 130 4.45 -1.09 -10.61
N PRO A 131 3.57 -0.40 -11.37
CA PRO A 131 2.37 -1.01 -11.92
C PRO A 131 2.69 -2.26 -12.73
N ASN A 132 1.86 -3.31 -12.60
CA ASN A 132 1.96 -4.50 -13.44
C ASN A 132 0.82 -4.54 -14.47
N PRO A 133 1.01 -4.02 -15.69
CA PRO A 133 -0.02 -4.01 -16.70
C PRO A 133 -0.23 -5.37 -17.39
N GLU A 134 0.61 -6.38 -17.12
CA GLU A 134 0.44 -7.73 -17.65
C GLU A 134 -0.59 -8.56 -16.87
N ASP A 135 -0.90 -8.18 -15.63
CA ASP A 135 -1.92 -8.82 -14.78
C ASP A 135 -2.91 -7.80 -14.20
N PRO A 136 -3.69 -7.08 -15.04
CA PRO A 136 -4.60 -6.07 -14.57
C PRO A 136 -5.86 -6.67 -13.93
N LEU A 137 -6.46 -5.93 -13.01
CA LEU A 137 -7.81 -6.23 -12.56
C LEU A 137 -8.81 -6.06 -13.69
N ASN A 138 -9.84 -6.90 -13.73
CA ASN A 138 -10.89 -6.87 -14.75
C ASN A 138 -11.94 -5.79 -14.48
N TYR A 139 -11.50 -4.54 -14.31
CA TYR A 139 -12.33 -3.34 -14.21
C TYR A 139 -11.94 -2.35 -15.31
N PRO A 140 -12.90 -1.61 -15.90
CA PRO A 140 -12.61 -0.72 -17.03
C PRO A 140 -11.46 0.26 -16.80
N ILE A 141 -11.39 0.91 -15.63
CA ILE A 141 -10.28 1.83 -15.30
C ILE A 141 -8.93 1.12 -15.18
N CYS A 142 -8.92 -0.10 -14.65
CA CYS A 142 -7.70 -0.89 -14.50
C CYS A 142 -7.19 -1.41 -15.85
N LEU A 143 -8.09 -1.79 -16.76
CA LEU A 143 -7.75 -2.19 -18.13
C LEU A 143 -7.21 -0.99 -18.94
N ASP A 144 -7.84 0.18 -18.82
CA ASP A 144 -7.36 1.43 -19.42
C ASP A 144 -5.98 1.83 -18.86
N ALA A 145 -5.77 1.72 -17.56
CA ALA A 145 -4.45 1.90 -16.94
C ALA A 145 -3.42 0.91 -17.51
N ALA A 146 -3.79 -0.37 -17.65
CA ALA A 146 -2.89 -1.36 -18.23
C ALA A 146 -2.47 -1.00 -19.66
N GLU A 147 -3.41 -0.60 -20.51
CA GLU A 147 -3.09 -0.14 -21.87
C GLU A 147 -2.19 1.08 -21.89
N TYR A 148 -2.36 2.01 -20.94
CA TYR A 148 -1.53 3.20 -20.81
C TYR A 148 -0.09 2.84 -20.42
N PHE A 149 0.08 2.06 -19.35
CA PHE A 149 1.40 1.67 -18.83
C PHE A 149 2.14 0.64 -19.71
N LYS A 150 1.45 -0.03 -20.66
CA LYS A 150 2.13 -0.81 -21.72
C LYS A 150 2.77 0.05 -22.80
N LYS A 151 2.26 1.27 -23.01
CA LYS A 151 2.70 2.17 -24.09
C LYS A 151 3.81 3.10 -23.65
N LYS A 152 3.94 3.35 -22.35
CA LYS A 152 4.92 4.27 -21.77
C LYS A 152 5.52 3.67 -20.51
N THR A 153 6.83 3.75 -20.40
CA THR A 153 7.57 3.45 -19.17
C THR A 153 7.29 4.53 -18.11
N MET A 154 7.52 4.18 -16.84
CA MET A 154 7.38 5.13 -15.72
C MET A 154 8.25 6.38 -15.91
N LYS A 155 9.50 6.18 -16.36
CA LYS A 155 10.44 7.26 -16.64
C LYS A 155 9.92 8.23 -17.71
N GLU A 156 9.36 7.73 -18.80
CA GLU A 156 8.79 8.59 -19.86
C GLU A 156 7.60 9.41 -19.33
N ILE A 157 6.79 8.83 -18.43
CA ILE A 157 5.66 9.52 -17.79
C ILE A 157 6.16 10.62 -16.86
N GLU A 158 7.17 10.33 -16.05
CA GLU A 158 7.80 11.28 -15.13
C GLU A 158 8.39 12.48 -15.88
N GLU A 159 9.12 12.23 -16.97
CA GLU A 159 9.67 13.27 -17.86
C GLU A 159 8.57 14.12 -18.50
N GLU A 160 7.48 13.51 -19.02
CA GLU A 160 6.36 14.23 -19.63
C GLU A 160 5.62 15.12 -18.62
N LEU A 161 5.54 14.67 -17.36
CA LEU A 161 4.89 15.40 -16.28
C LEU A 161 5.84 16.40 -15.58
N GLY A 162 7.12 16.43 -15.96
CA GLY A 162 8.12 17.32 -15.38
C GLY A 162 8.42 17.01 -13.91
N ILE A 163 8.38 15.74 -13.52
CA ILE A 163 8.73 15.28 -12.16
C ILE A 163 10.25 15.30 -12.03
N LEU A 164 10.78 15.99 -11.03
CA LEU A 164 12.22 16.11 -10.79
C LEU A 164 12.72 14.96 -9.90
N GLU A 165 14.01 14.64 -9.92
CA GLU A 165 14.57 13.59 -9.04
C GLU A 165 14.35 13.90 -7.55
N GLU A 166 14.40 15.18 -7.17
CA GLU A 166 14.05 15.65 -5.82
C GLU A 166 12.59 15.35 -5.42
N ASP A 167 11.69 15.21 -6.41
CA ASP A 167 10.32 14.80 -6.18
C ASP A 167 10.23 13.27 -6.00
N LEU A 168 11.19 12.47 -6.45
CA LEU A 168 11.14 11.00 -6.34
C LEU A 168 11.60 10.51 -4.95
N ASP A 169 12.40 11.32 -4.24
CA ASP A 169 13.13 10.95 -3.01
C ASP A 169 12.37 11.23 -1.69
N ASP A 170 11.03 11.33 -1.70
CA ASP A 170 10.23 11.46 -0.46
C ASP A 170 10.37 10.25 0.51
N ASP A 171 10.97 9.15 0.05
CA ASP A 171 11.21 7.91 0.81
C ASP A 171 12.71 7.64 1.09
N ALA A 172 13.63 8.54 0.68
CA ALA A 172 15.08 8.34 0.82
C ALA A 172 15.64 8.79 2.18
N GLU A 173 14.82 9.31 3.09
CA GLU A 173 15.22 9.53 4.47
C GLU A 173 14.62 8.43 5.37
N GLU A 174 15.50 7.69 6.07
CA GLU A 174 15.23 6.69 7.13
C GLU A 174 15.52 5.21 6.80
N ASP A 175 16.62 4.88 6.10
CA ASP A 175 17.25 3.53 6.16
C ASP A 175 18.75 3.63 6.55
N ASP A 176 19.13 4.63 7.37
CA ASP A 176 20.51 4.86 7.83
C ASP A 176 20.68 4.64 9.35
N ASP A 177 19.87 3.79 9.97
CA ASP A 177 20.05 3.36 11.36
C ASP A 177 20.74 1.97 11.44
N ASP A 178 22.05 2.03 11.68
CA ASP A 178 22.88 1.10 12.46
C ASP A 178 23.06 -0.36 11.99
N ILE A 179 23.97 -0.57 11.02
CA ILE A 179 24.95 -1.67 11.19
C ILE A 179 26.08 -1.11 12.06
N LEU A 180 25.93 -1.23 13.38
CA LEU A 180 27.08 -1.24 14.28
C LEU A 180 27.89 -2.49 13.94
N ILE A 181 28.94 -2.33 13.12
CA ILE A 181 30.04 -3.29 13.08
C ILE A 181 30.63 -3.26 14.49
N ILE A 182 30.29 -4.26 15.29
CA ILE A 182 31.06 -4.57 16.49
C ILE A 182 32.41 -5.05 15.95
N GLU A 183 33.42 -4.19 16.00
CA GLU A 183 34.80 -4.64 15.90
C GLU A 183 35.09 -5.41 17.20
N ASP A 184 35.18 -6.74 17.07
CA ASP A 184 35.71 -7.61 18.11
C ASP A 184 37.22 -7.32 18.24
N ASP A 185 37.63 -6.63 19.30
CA ASP A 185 39.00 -6.59 19.82
C ASP A 185 39.17 -7.55 21.01
#